data_AF-A0A0C3DN71-F1
#
_entry.id   AF-A0A0C3DN71-F1
#
_cell.length_a   1.000
_cell.length_b   1.000
_cell.length_c   1.000
_cell.angle_alpha   90.00
_cell.angle_beta   90.00
_cell.angle_gamma   90.00
#
_symmetry.space_group_name_H-M   'P 1'
#
loop_
_entity.id
_entity.type
_entity.pdbx_description
1 polymer ?
#
loop_
_entity_poly.entity_id
_entity_poly.type
_entity_poly.pdbx_seq_one_letter_code
_entity_poly.pdbx_strand_id
1 'polypeptide(L)'
;RKGPHGSVAPLQISRDGLFKLDVDDDVWQDIGLGDSIGAPPAWLANEKVCLGIKSLLELKCCEEEENRLLRERKALIEWFKEEWSRLQKANMDAGYELGCKLSELASLCLAWQLKLSEMPPLPRETWGVSIQELHTASCTFSGMDATHGEEEAVDDADSENEEDDLYIDDELLDVAEEFALADEYHHQPELDMGEEYLWGQEWENDILDMDPQSSPSKSACR
;
A
#
# COMPACT_ATOMS: atom_id res chain seq x y z
N ARG A 1 26.89 25.76 -22.00
CA ARG A 1 25.91 25.73 -20.88
C ARG A 1 26.55 26.47 -19.71
N LYS A 2 25.91 27.51 -19.19
CA LYS A 2 26.38 28.27 -18.01
C LYS A 2 25.57 27.75 -16.82
N GLY A 3 26.24 27.41 -15.72
CA GLY A 3 25.55 26.93 -14.51
C GLY A 3 24.70 28.02 -13.85
N PRO A 4 23.89 27.67 -12.84
CA PRO A 4 23.16 28.63 -12.01
C PRO A 4 24.10 29.72 -11.46
N HIS A 5 23.59 30.92 -11.22
CA HIS A 5 24.37 32.00 -10.61
C HIS A 5 24.92 31.54 -9.25
N GLY A 6 26.25 31.64 -9.07
CA GLY A 6 26.95 31.18 -7.86
C GLY A 6 27.48 29.73 -7.93
N SER A 7 27.18 28.99 -9.00
CA SER A 7 27.74 27.65 -9.21
C SER A 7 29.21 27.76 -9.63
N VAL A 8 30.10 27.22 -8.79
CA VAL A 8 31.53 27.06 -9.07
C VAL A 8 31.74 25.64 -9.57
N ALA A 9 32.44 25.48 -10.69
CA ALA A 9 32.78 24.15 -11.19
C ALA A 9 33.77 23.48 -10.21
N PRO A 10 33.55 22.23 -9.80
CA PRO A 10 34.50 21.51 -8.97
C PRO A 10 35.84 21.35 -9.72
N LEU A 11 36.92 21.22 -8.97
CA LEU A 11 38.23 20.98 -9.56
C LEU A 11 38.24 19.63 -10.30
N GLN A 12 39.04 19.55 -11.38
CA GLN A 12 39.19 18.32 -12.12
C GLN A 12 39.96 17.29 -11.29
N ILE A 13 39.33 16.16 -11.00
CA ILE A 13 39.94 15.06 -10.25
C ILE A 13 40.93 14.34 -11.17
N SER A 14 42.16 14.12 -10.68
CA SER A 14 43.15 13.31 -11.38
C SER A 14 42.68 11.85 -11.53
N ARG A 15 42.88 11.26 -12.71
CA ARG A 15 42.56 9.84 -12.95
C ARG A 15 43.61 8.90 -12.40
N ASP A 16 44.83 9.39 -12.21
CA ASP A 16 45.93 8.63 -11.63
C ASP A 16 45.74 8.56 -10.11
N GLY A 17 45.55 7.36 -9.57
CA GLY A 17 45.38 7.18 -8.13
C GLY A 17 43.94 7.42 -7.61
N LEU A 18 42.94 7.56 -8.48
CA LEU A 18 41.52 7.73 -8.09
C LEU A 18 40.99 6.65 -7.12
N PHE A 19 41.57 5.45 -7.15
CA PHE A 19 41.21 4.34 -6.25
C PHE A 19 42.08 4.27 -4.98
N LYS A 20 42.99 5.22 -4.80
CA LYS A 20 43.82 5.42 -3.61
C LYS A 20 43.40 6.70 -2.89
N LEU A 21 42.10 6.97 -2.89
CA LEU A 21 41.51 8.15 -2.25
C LEU A 21 41.82 8.16 -0.76
N ASP A 22 42.56 9.17 -0.31
CA ASP A 22 42.79 9.50 1.10
C ASP A 22 41.88 10.69 1.52
N VAL A 23 41.72 10.89 2.82
CA VAL A 23 40.90 12.00 3.39
C VAL A 23 41.47 13.37 3.03
N ASP A 24 42.78 13.45 2.76
CA ASP A 24 43.48 14.66 2.35
C ASP A 24 43.38 14.95 0.83
N ASP A 25 42.76 14.07 0.03
CA ASP A 25 42.67 14.26 -1.41
C ASP A 25 41.64 15.34 -1.81
N ASP A 26 41.93 16.02 -2.92
CA ASP A 26 41.16 17.15 -3.47
C ASP A 26 39.67 16.86 -3.77
N VAL A 27 39.24 15.60 -3.67
CA VAL A 27 37.84 15.19 -3.80
C VAL A 27 37.03 15.57 -2.56
N TRP A 28 37.69 15.71 -1.40
CA TRP A 28 37.09 16.17 -0.14
C TRP A 28 37.15 17.69 0.05
N GLN A 29 37.40 18.45 -1.02
CA GLN A 29 37.40 19.91 -0.91
C GLN A 29 36.00 20.44 -0.56
N ASP A 30 35.94 21.27 0.48
CA ASP A 30 34.80 22.09 0.90
C ASP A 30 34.50 23.22 -0.12
N ILE A 31 34.44 22.90 -1.42
CA ILE A 31 34.11 23.86 -2.47
C ILE A 31 32.65 24.29 -2.29
N GLY A 32 32.44 25.45 -1.66
CA GLY A 32 31.12 26.03 -1.41
C GLY A 32 30.82 26.29 0.06
N LEU A 33 31.65 25.82 1.00
CA LEU A 33 31.58 26.21 2.41
C LEU A 33 32.60 27.31 2.73
N GLY A 34 32.45 28.48 2.11
CA GLY A 34 33.20 29.66 2.57
C GLY A 34 32.74 30.08 3.98
N ASP A 35 33.60 30.70 4.78
CA ASP A 35 33.24 31.31 6.09
C ASP A 35 32.11 32.38 6.00
N SER A 36 31.68 32.72 4.78
CA SER A 36 30.53 33.56 4.48
C SER A 36 29.25 32.76 4.18
N ILE A 37 29.14 31.50 4.60
CA ILE A 37 27.84 30.81 4.60
C ILE A 37 26.93 31.65 5.47
N GLY A 38 25.99 32.37 4.83
CA GLY A 38 24.92 33.06 5.53
C GLY A 38 24.16 32.10 6.44
N ALA A 39 23.19 32.61 7.20
CA ALA A 39 22.38 31.75 8.05
C ALA A 39 21.90 30.50 7.26
N PRO A 40 22.06 29.29 7.81
CA PRO A 40 21.68 28.06 7.13
C PRO A 40 20.24 28.14 6.62
N PRO A 41 19.92 27.47 5.49
CA PRO A 41 18.56 27.47 4.96
C PRO A 41 17.54 27.07 6.01
N ALA A 42 16.34 27.67 5.97
CA ALA A 42 15.33 27.43 7.00
C ALA A 42 14.89 25.95 7.08
N TRP A 43 14.90 25.21 5.98
CA TRP A 43 14.62 23.76 5.99
C TRP A 43 15.67 22.93 6.75
N LEU A 44 16.85 23.51 7.03
CA LEU A 44 17.91 22.87 7.80
C LEU A 44 17.96 23.39 9.25
N ALA A 45 17.68 24.68 9.46
CA ALA A 45 17.93 25.36 10.73
C ALA A 45 16.68 25.87 11.47
N ASN A 46 15.50 25.83 10.85
CA ASN A 46 14.25 26.20 11.50
C ASN A 46 13.41 24.95 11.74
N GLU A 47 13.34 24.54 13.01
CA GLU A 47 12.57 23.36 13.44
C GLU A 47 11.11 23.38 12.97
N LYS A 48 10.46 24.55 12.94
CA LYS A 48 9.07 24.67 12.44
C LYS A 48 8.98 24.36 10.95
N VAL A 49 9.97 24.76 10.17
CA VAL A 49 10.04 24.45 8.73
C VAL A 49 10.32 22.96 8.54
N CYS A 50 11.27 22.38 9.30
CA CYS A 50 11.55 20.95 9.26
C CYS A 50 10.31 20.11 9.60
N LEU A 51 9.60 20.48 10.68
CA LEU A 51 8.36 19.82 11.08
C LEU A 51 7.27 19.99 10.02
N GLY A 52 7.10 21.19 9.47
CA GLY A 52 6.14 21.43 8.39
C GLY A 52 6.40 20.58 7.15
N ILE A 53 7.67 20.41 6.75
CA ILE A 53 8.05 19.53 5.63
C ILE A 53 7.69 18.08 5.96
N LYS A 54 8.03 17.59 7.17
CA LYS A 54 7.69 16.23 7.59
C LYS A 54 6.18 15.99 7.58
N SER A 55 5.40 16.89 8.17
CA SER A 55 3.94 16.79 8.22
C SER A 55 3.32 16.83 6.82
N LEU A 56 3.86 17.64 5.90
CA LEU A 56 3.38 17.67 4.51
C LEU A 56 3.69 16.34 3.78
N LEU A 57 4.87 15.76 3.99
CA LEU A 57 5.22 14.46 3.41
C LEU A 57 4.36 13.35 3.98
N GLU A 58 4.13 13.35 5.30
CA GLU A 58 3.25 12.38 5.96
C GLU A 58 1.82 12.46 5.44
N LEU A 59 1.27 13.68 5.28
CA LEU A 59 -0.04 13.88 4.68
C LEU A 59 -0.11 13.27 3.28
N LYS A 60 0.88 13.54 2.42
CA LYS A 60 0.94 12.99 1.07
C LYS A 60 1.05 11.46 1.05
N CYS A 61 1.85 10.89 1.95
CA CYS A 61 1.93 9.43 2.12
C CYS A 61 0.57 8.85 2.53
N CYS A 62 -0.15 9.50 3.45
CA CYS A 62 -1.50 9.07 3.84
C CYS A 62 -2.49 9.13 2.67
N GLU A 63 -2.46 10.20 1.88
CA GLU A 63 -3.31 10.33 0.68
C GLU A 63 -2.99 9.27 -0.38
N GLU A 64 -1.71 8.98 -0.60
CA GLU A 64 -1.27 7.91 -1.51
C GLU A 64 -1.76 6.53 -1.02
N GLU A 65 -1.58 6.25 0.27
CA GLU A 65 -2.00 5.00 0.90
C GLU A 65 -3.52 4.82 0.81
N GLU A 66 -4.29 5.86 1.13
CA GLU A 66 -5.76 5.84 1.01
C GLU A 66 -6.18 5.51 -0.43
N ASN A 67 -5.56 6.16 -1.41
CA ASN A 67 -5.82 5.89 -2.83
C ASN A 67 -5.43 4.46 -3.25
N ARG A 68 -4.35 3.91 -2.70
CA ARG A 68 -3.97 2.50 -2.94
C ARG A 68 -5.02 1.56 -2.35
N LEU A 69 -5.40 1.76 -1.08
CA LEU A 69 -6.39 0.92 -0.41
C LEU A 69 -7.77 0.95 -1.09
N LEU A 70 -8.19 2.10 -1.63
CA LEU A 70 -9.44 2.18 -2.42
C LEU A 70 -9.36 1.37 -3.72
N ARG A 71 -8.21 1.36 -4.40
CA ARG A 71 -7.98 0.52 -5.59
C ARG A 71 -8.00 -0.96 -5.24
N GLU A 72 -7.33 -1.35 -4.15
CA GLU A 72 -7.33 -2.73 -3.65
C GLU A 72 -8.73 -3.20 -3.24
N ARG A 73 -9.50 -2.36 -2.51
CA ARG A 73 -10.90 -2.62 -2.18
C ARG A 73 -11.75 -2.88 -3.43
N LYS A 74 -11.58 -2.03 -4.45
CA LYS A 74 -12.30 -2.20 -5.73
C LYS A 74 -11.94 -3.53 -6.39
N ALA A 75 -10.65 -3.84 -6.50
CA ALA A 75 -10.16 -5.09 -7.09
C ALA A 75 -10.70 -6.32 -6.35
N LEU A 76 -10.70 -6.28 -5.01
CA LEU A 76 -11.23 -7.35 -4.16
C LEU A 76 -12.74 -7.58 -4.38
N ILE A 77 -13.53 -6.51 -4.50
CA ILE A 77 -14.97 -6.60 -4.79
C ILE A 77 -15.22 -7.15 -6.20
N GLU A 78 -14.44 -6.71 -7.19
CA GLU A 78 -14.55 -7.20 -8.57
C GLU A 78 -14.19 -8.69 -8.66
N TRP A 79 -13.09 -9.09 -8.02
CA TRP A 79 -12.70 -10.50 -7.90
C TRP A 79 -13.80 -11.34 -7.26
N PHE A 80 -14.35 -10.90 -6.13
CA PHE A 80 -15.41 -11.64 -5.46
C PHE A 80 -16.64 -11.83 -6.36
N LYS A 81 -17.08 -10.78 -7.05
CA LYS A 81 -18.24 -10.86 -7.97
C LYS A 81 -18.02 -11.89 -9.06
N GLU A 82 -16.84 -11.85 -9.68
CA GLU A 82 -16.50 -12.76 -10.75
C GLU A 82 -16.46 -14.20 -10.25
N GLU A 83 -15.75 -14.44 -9.14
CA GLU A 83 -15.59 -15.77 -8.56
C GLU A 83 -16.93 -16.34 -8.09
N TRP A 84 -17.73 -15.52 -7.41
CA TRP A 84 -19.07 -15.90 -6.97
C TRP A 84 -19.98 -16.27 -8.15
N SER A 85 -19.96 -15.49 -9.23
CA SER A 85 -20.77 -15.77 -10.42
C SER A 85 -20.33 -17.06 -11.12
N ARG A 86 -19.02 -17.30 -11.22
CA ARG A 86 -18.45 -18.53 -11.80
C ARG A 86 -18.83 -19.76 -10.98
N LEU A 87 -18.65 -19.70 -9.65
CA LEU A 87 -19.00 -20.79 -8.75
C LEU A 87 -20.50 -21.07 -8.71
N GLN A 88 -21.36 -20.03 -8.70
CA GLN A 88 -22.81 -20.24 -8.77
C GLN A 88 -23.21 -20.96 -10.06
N LYS A 89 -22.67 -20.53 -11.20
CA LYS A 89 -22.95 -21.16 -12.50
C LYS A 89 -22.51 -22.62 -12.52
N ALA A 90 -21.31 -22.91 -12.02
CA ALA A 90 -20.78 -24.27 -11.99
C ALA A 90 -21.50 -25.18 -10.96
N ASN A 91 -21.93 -24.63 -9.82
CA ASN A 91 -22.69 -25.38 -8.80
C ASN A 91 -24.08 -25.80 -9.29
N MET A 92 -24.70 -25.05 -10.21
CA MET A 92 -25.93 -25.48 -10.87
C MET A 92 -25.73 -26.72 -11.76
N ASP A 93 -24.51 -26.92 -12.28
CA ASP A 93 -24.18 -28.00 -13.21
C ASP A 93 -23.65 -29.26 -12.48
N ALA A 94 -22.91 -29.13 -11.37
CA ALA A 94 -22.58 -30.24 -10.46
C ALA A 94 -21.86 -29.81 -9.17
N GLY A 95 -22.16 -30.50 -8.06
CA GLY A 95 -21.16 -30.86 -7.04
C GLY A 95 -21.41 -30.32 -5.62
N TYR A 96 -21.52 -31.25 -4.65
CA TYR A 96 -21.46 -30.94 -3.20
C TYR A 96 -20.23 -30.10 -2.83
N GLU A 97 -19.08 -30.42 -3.44
CA GLU A 97 -17.81 -29.71 -3.24
C GLU A 97 -17.88 -28.22 -3.65
N LEU A 98 -18.55 -27.91 -4.77
CA LEU A 98 -18.77 -26.52 -5.19
C LEU A 98 -19.72 -25.79 -4.24
N GLY A 99 -20.69 -26.50 -3.65
CA GLY A 99 -21.52 -25.99 -2.56
C GLY A 99 -20.71 -25.64 -1.31
N CYS A 100 -19.75 -26.48 -0.92
CA CYS A 100 -18.81 -26.17 0.17
C CYS A 100 -17.98 -24.93 -0.16
N LYS A 101 -17.42 -24.84 -1.38
CA LYS A 101 -16.64 -23.68 -1.82
C LYS A 101 -17.44 -22.38 -1.85
N LEU A 102 -18.72 -22.44 -2.26
CA LEU A 102 -19.64 -21.29 -2.16
C LEU A 102 -19.88 -20.85 -0.71
N SER A 103 -20.02 -21.81 0.21
CA SER A 103 -20.17 -21.52 1.64
C SER A 103 -18.91 -20.88 2.23
N GLU A 104 -17.73 -21.39 1.88
CA GLU A 104 -16.42 -20.79 2.24
C GLU A 104 -16.28 -19.37 1.70
N LEU A 105 -16.60 -19.16 0.41
CA LEU A 105 -16.52 -17.85 -0.21
C LEU A 105 -17.52 -16.85 0.40
N ALA A 106 -18.72 -17.33 0.78
CA ALA A 106 -19.72 -16.50 1.46
C ALA A 106 -19.26 -16.05 2.86
N SER A 107 -18.66 -16.95 3.64
CA SER A 107 -18.13 -16.62 4.96
C SER A 107 -16.95 -15.65 4.87
N LEU A 108 -16.07 -15.84 3.89
CA LEU A 108 -14.97 -14.93 3.57
C LEU A 108 -15.48 -13.53 3.21
N CYS A 109 -16.52 -13.44 2.38
CA CYS A 109 -17.16 -12.17 2.02
C CYS A 109 -17.72 -11.43 3.24
N LEU A 110 -18.40 -12.12 4.15
CA LEU A 110 -18.92 -11.52 5.38
C LEU A 110 -17.79 -10.98 6.27
N ALA A 111 -16.70 -11.74 6.39
CA ALA A 111 -15.53 -11.30 7.15
C ALA A 111 -14.85 -10.07 6.52
N TRP A 112 -14.74 -10.03 5.18
CA TRP A 112 -14.21 -8.86 4.47
C TRP A 112 -15.11 -7.65 4.57
N GLN A 113 -16.43 -7.80 4.43
CA GLN A 113 -17.38 -6.69 4.60
C GLN A 113 -17.29 -6.07 5.99
N LEU A 114 -17.08 -6.90 7.03
CA LEU A 114 -16.88 -6.40 8.39
C LEU A 114 -15.58 -5.60 8.50
N LYS A 115 -14.46 -6.11 7.99
CA LYS A 115 -13.17 -5.40 8.03
C LYS A 115 -13.19 -4.10 7.21
N LEU A 116 -13.87 -4.10 6.07
CA LEU A 116 -13.98 -2.94 5.19
C LEU A 116 -15.02 -1.91 5.68
N SER A 117 -15.77 -2.20 6.74
CA SER A 117 -16.73 -1.26 7.33
C SER A 117 -16.06 -0.07 8.04
N GLU A 118 -14.80 -0.22 8.45
CA GLU A 118 -14.00 0.86 9.04
C GLU A 118 -13.54 1.89 8.00
N MET A 119 -13.50 1.48 6.72
CA MET A 119 -13.09 2.33 5.60
C MET A 119 -14.29 2.99 4.92
N PRO A 120 -14.12 4.23 4.38
CA PRO A 120 -15.15 4.88 3.58
C PRO A 120 -15.66 3.97 2.45
N PRO A 121 -16.99 3.85 2.25
CA PRO A 121 -17.54 3.00 1.21
C PRO A 121 -17.30 3.60 -0.18
N LEU A 122 -17.14 2.73 -1.18
CA LEU A 122 -17.04 3.18 -2.57
C LEU A 122 -18.40 3.65 -3.11
N PRO A 123 -18.45 4.64 -4.01
CA PRO A 123 -19.68 5.01 -4.69
C PRO A 123 -20.26 3.81 -5.45
N ARG A 124 -21.54 3.48 -5.22
CA ARG A 124 -22.21 2.30 -5.80
C ARG A 124 -21.54 0.97 -5.44
N GLU A 125 -20.89 0.91 -4.28
CA GLU A 125 -20.37 -0.34 -3.74
C GLU A 125 -21.50 -1.37 -3.60
N THR A 126 -21.36 -2.43 -4.37
CA THR A 126 -22.26 -3.58 -4.35
C THR A 126 -21.38 -4.79 -4.50
N TRP A 127 -21.59 -5.82 -3.69
CA TRP A 127 -20.85 -7.09 -3.79
C TRP A 127 -21.49 -8.04 -4.82
N GLY A 128 -22.56 -7.59 -5.49
CA GLY A 128 -23.31 -8.41 -6.44
C GLY A 128 -24.19 -9.49 -5.81
N VAL A 129 -24.17 -9.60 -4.47
CA VAL A 129 -24.86 -10.62 -3.69
C VAL A 129 -25.53 -9.96 -2.49
N SER A 130 -26.75 -10.37 -2.17
CA SER A 130 -27.45 -9.89 -0.98
C SER A 130 -26.90 -10.54 0.30
N ILE A 131 -26.99 -9.83 1.43
CA ILE A 131 -26.59 -10.35 2.75
C ILE A 131 -27.37 -11.65 3.08
N GLN A 132 -28.64 -11.74 2.66
CA GLN A 132 -29.46 -12.93 2.86
C GLN A 132 -28.93 -14.14 2.08
N GLU A 133 -28.50 -13.95 0.83
CA GLU A 133 -27.90 -15.02 0.02
C GLU A 133 -26.57 -15.49 0.63
N LEU A 134 -25.75 -14.57 1.14
CA LEU A 134 -24.50 -14.91 1.84
C LEU A 134 -24.77 -15.75 3.09
N HIS A 135 -25.71 -15.34 3.94
CA HIS A 135 -26.08 -16.12 5.12
C HIS A 135 -26.64 -17.50 4.74
N THR A 136 -27.49 -17.56 3.71
CA THR A 136 -28.05 -18.84 3.26
C THR A 136 -26.95 -19.77 2.78
N ALA A 137 -26.03 -19.28 1.94
CA ALA A 137 -24.92 -20.07 1.43
C ALA A 137 -24.00 -20.55 2.56
N SER A 138 -23.66 -19.67 3.51
CA SER A 138 -22.80 -19.99 4.64
C SER A 138 -23.42 -21.01 5.62
N CYS A 139 -24.74 -20.98 5.82
CA CYS A 139 -25.43 -21.91 6.72
C CYS A 139 -25.78 -23.25 6.07
N THR A 140 -25.96 -23.31 4.75
CA THR A 140 -26.49 -24.51 4.07
C THR A 140 -25.51 -25.70 4.13
N PHE A 141 -24.20 -25.46 4.10
CA PHE A 141 -23.19 -26.52 4.06
C PHE A 141 -22.43 -26.71 5.38
N SER A 142 -22.47 -25.75 6.32
CA SER A 142 -21.84 -25.88 7.64
C SER A 142 -22.56 -26.86 8.59
N GLY A 143 -23.78 -27.31 8.27
CA GLY A 143 -24.67 -28.03 9.19
C GLY A 143 -24.69 -29.56 9.06
N MET A 144 -23.78 -30.17 8.29
CA MET A 144 -23.80 -31.62 8.02
C MET A 144 -22.68 -32.42 8.71
N ASP A 145 -22.07 -31.85 9.75
CA ASP A 145 -21.25 -32.58 10.74
C ASP A 145 -21.98 -32.71 12.09
N ALA A 146 -23.25 -33.12 12.02
CA ALA A 146 -23.98 -33.59 13.19
C ALA A 146 -24.10 -35.11 13.07
N THR A 147 -22.98 -35.82 13.14
CA THR A 147 -23.03 -37.25 13.49
C THR A 147 -23.53 -37.35 14.91
N HIS A 148 -24.78 -37.79 15.07
CA HIS A 148 -25.34 -38.35 16.29
C HIS A 148 -24.32 -39.33 16.90
N GLY A 149 -23.62 -38.90 17.95
CA GLY A 149 -22.84 -39.75 18.83
C GLY A 149 -23.46 -39.65 20.21
N GLU A 150 -24.24 -40.67 20.57
CA GLU A 150 -24.81 -40.83 21.89
C GLU A 150 -23.70 -40.85 22.95
N GLU A 151 -24.05 -40.31 24.12
CA GLU A 151 -23.25 -40.26 25.33
C GLU A 151 -22.78 -41.67 25.75
N GLU A 152 -21.49 -41.96 25.62
CA GLU A 152 -20.83 -43.04 26.37
C GLU A 152 -19.49 -42.52 26.88
N ALA A 153 -19.42 -42.35 28.20
CA ALA A 153 -18.21 -42.02 28.93
C ALA A 153 -17.34 -43.28 29.10
N VAL A 154 -16.19 -43.33 28.43
CA VAL A 154 -15.08 -44.26 28.68
C VAL A 154 -13.77 -43.54 28.31
N ASP A 155 -13.03 -43.06 29.29
CA ASP A 155 -11.88 -43.69 29.96
C ASP A 155 -10.56 -43.57 29.18
N ASP A 156 -9.70 -42.72 29.74
CA ASP A 156 -8.24 -42.62 29.71
C ASP A 156 -7.45 -43.43 28.66
N ALA A 157 -6.81 -42.72 27.73
CA ALA A 157 -5.58 -43.16 27.07
C ALA A 157 -4.78 -41.96 26.58
N ASP A 158 -3.62 -41.74 27.19
CA ASP A 158 -2.52 -40.90 26.72
C ASP A 158 -2.35 -40.99 25.19
N SER A 159 -2.71 -39.92 24.49
CA SER A 159 -2.33 -39.72 23.09
C SER A 159 -1.14 -38.78 23.10
N GLU A 160 0.05 -39.37 23.00
CA GLU A 160 1.29 -38.64 22.81
C GLU A 160 1.13 -37.68 21.61
N ASN A 161 1.40 -36.41 21.87
CA ASN A 161 1.38 -35.33 20.91
C ASN A 161 2.54 -35.55 19.92
N GLU A 162 2.27 -36.27 18.82
CA GLU A 162 3.12 -36.23 17.65
C GLU A 162 2.97 -34.83 17.03
N GLU A 163 3.91 -33.95 17.35
CA GLU A 163 4.13 -32.70 16.63
C GLU A 163 4.40 -33.06 15.18
N ASP A 164 3.36 -32.92 14.34
CA ASP A 164 3.46 -33.07 12.90
C ASP A 164 4.31 -31.90 12.39
N ASP A 165 5.63 -32.11 12.38
CA ASP A 165 6.62 -31.28 11.71
C ASP A 165 6.28 -31.27 10.21
N LEU A 166 5.35 -30.39 9.82
CA LEU A 166 5.06 -30.06 8.44
C LEU A 166 6.33 -29.43 7.86
N TYR A 167 7.17 -30.29 7.28
CA TYR A 167 8.31 -29.92 6.46
C TYR A 167 7.78 -29.10 5.29
N ILE A 168 7.73 -27.78 5.48
CA ILE A 168 7.46 -26.82 4.42
C ILE A 168 8.57 -27.05 3.40
N ASP A 169 8.18 -27.57 2.25
CA ASP A 169 9.07 -27.85 1.14
C ASP A 169 9.80 -26.56 0.76
N ASP A 170 11.13 -26.54 0.92
CA ASP A 170 11.97 -25.37 0.64
C ASP A 170 11.74 -24.85 -0.80
N GLU A 171 11.37 -25.75 -1.72
CA GLU A 171 11.02 -25.40 -3.10
C GLU A 171 9.75 -24.52 -3.20
N LEU A 172 8.80 -24.68 -2.28
CA LEU A 172 7.56 -23.90 -2.24
C LEU A 172 7.79 -22.48 -1.68
N LEU A 173 8.79 -22.33 -0.82
CA LEU A 173 9.22 -21.04 -0.28
C LEU A 173 9.96 -20.22 -1.36
N ASP A 174 10.82 -20.87 -2.15
CA ASP A 174 11.52 -20.26 -3.27
C ASP A 174 10.55 -19.74 -4.35
N VAL A 175 9.49 -20.50 -4.66
CA VAL A 175 8.46 -20.08 -5.63
C VAL A 175 7.66 -18.87 -5.11
N ALA A 176 7.36 -18.82 -3.82
CA ALA A 176 6.67 -17.69 -3.21
C ALA A 176 7.54 -16.42 -3.23
N GLU A 177 8.85 -16.56 -2.98
CA GLU A 177 9.82 -15.47 -3.06
C GLU A 177 10.00 -14.98 -4.50
N GLU A 178 10.11 -15.89 -5.48
CA GLU A 178 10.22 -15.54 -6.90
C GLU A 178 8.97 -14.79 -7.40
N PHE A 179 7.78 -15.21 -6.98
CA PHE A 179 6.53 -14.54 -7.33
C PHE A 179 6.44 -13.12 -6.74
N ALA A 180 6.87 -12.94 -5.48
CA ALA A 180 6.92 -11.63 -4.84
C ALA A 180 7.89 -10.67 -5.55
N LEU A 181 9.05 -11.17 -5.99
CA LEU A 181 10.04 -10.38 -6.75
C LEU A 181 9.55 -10.02 -8.15
N ALA A 182 8.79 -10.90 -8.80
CA ALA A 182 8.20 -10.63 -10.11
C ALA A 182 7.14 -9.52 -10.04
N ASP A 183 6.28 -9.53 -9.01
CA ASP A 183 5.26 -8.49 -8.81
C ASP A 183 5.89 -7.11 -8.58
N GLU A 184 6.99 -7.03 -7.83
CA GLU A 184 7.75 -5.80 -7.61
C GLU A 184 8.36 -5.23 -8.92
N TYR A 185 8.70 -6.09 -9.89
CA TYR A 185 9.29 -5.65 -11.17
C TYR A 185 8.23 -5.23 -12.22
N HIS A 186 6.99 -5.71 -12.11
CA HIS A 186 5.90 -5.36 -13.03
C HIS A 186 5.26 -3.99 -12.76
N HIS A 187 5.76 -3.24 -11.78
CA HIS A 187 5.33 -1.86 -11.50
C HIS A 187 5.93 -0.79 -12.45
N GLN A 188 6.41 -1.18 -13.64
CA GLN A 188 6.59 -0.20 -14.72
C GLN A 188 5.24 0.03 -15.41
N PRO A 189 4.64 1.23 -15.30
CA PRO A 189 3.39 1.51 -16.00
C PRO A 189 3.67 1.53 -17.51
N GLU A 190 3.24 0.48 -18.21
CA GLU A 190 2.90 0.60 -19.62
C GLU A 190 1.71 1.55 -19.72
N LEU A 191 1.96 2.67 -20.39
CA LEU A 191 1.03 3.76 -20.63
C LEU A 191 -0.21 3.27 -21.38
N ASP A 192 -1.34 3.10 -20.70
CA ASP A 192 -2.66 3.14 -21.34
C ASP A 192 -3.16 4.60 -21.32
N MET A 193 -2.82 5.34 -22.38
CA MET A 193 -3.25 6.73 -22.62
C MET A 193 -4.74 6.79 -23.04
N GLY A 194 -5.64 6.38 -22.14
CA GLY A 194 -7.07 6.25 -22.45
C GLY A 194 -8.02 7.15 -21.66
N GLU A 195 -7.95 7.17 -20.33
CA GLU A 195 -9.06 7.70 -19.50
C GLU A 195 -8.64 8.44 -18.22
N GLU A 196 -7.40 8.94 -18.14
CA GLU A 196 -6.88 9.65 -16.96
C GLU A 196 -6.75 11.18 -17.18
N TYR A 197 -7.86 11.86 -17.51
CA TYR A 197 -7.85 13.33 -17.67
C TYR A 197 -9.08 14.02 -17.06
N LEU A 198 -9.58 13.54 -15.91
CA LEU A 198 -10.69 14.23 -15.22
C LEU A 198 -10.51 14.50 -13.73
N TRP A 199 -9.46 13.99 -13.07
CA TRP A 199 -9.29 14.18 -11.61
C TRP A 199 -8.13 15.11 -11.20
N GLY A 200 -7.39 15.67 -12.17
CA GLY A 200 -6.25 16.56 -11.91
C GLY A 200 -6.50 18.07 -12.03
N GLN A 201 -7.69 18.52 -12.42
CA GLN A 201 -7.94 19.94 -12.73
C GLN A 201 -8.43 20.80 -11.56
N GLU A 202 -8.73 20.21 -10.40
CA GLU A 202 -9.24 21.01 -9.28
C GLU A 202 -8.11 21.70 -8.49
N TRP A 203 -6.89 21.16 -8.49
CA TRP A 203 -5.80 21.63 -7.63
C TRP A 203 -4.89 22.71 -8.26
N GLU A 204 -4.94 22.88 -9.58
CA GLU A 204 -4.20 23.98 -10.24
C GLU A 204 -4.84 25.35 -10.00
N ASN A 205 -6.11 25.40 -9.59
CA ASN A 205 -6.80 26.68 -9.35
C ASN A 205 -6.53 27.27 -7.95
N ASP A 206 -6.22 26.44 -6.95
CA ASP A 206 -6.03 26.92 -5.57
C ASP A 206 -4.60 27.44 -5.29
N ILE A 207 -3.63 27.12 -6.14
CA ILE A 207 -2.23 27.58 -6.00
C ILE A 207 -2.02 28.98 -6.62
N LEU A 208 -2.95 29.47 -7.45
CA LEU A 208 -2.81 30.75 -8.16
C LEU A 208 -3.42 31.96 -7.42
N ASP A 209 -4.06 31.77 -6.26
CA ASP A 209 -4.74 32.86 -5.51
C ASP A 209 -3.95 33.34 -4.26
N MET A 210 -2.66 33.02 -4.17
CA MET A 210 -1.76 33.61 -3.16
C MET A 210 -1.24 34.96 -3.65
N ASP A 211 -2.01 36.01 -3.37
CA ASP A 211 -1.67 37.42 -3.62
C ASP A 211 -0.40 37.83 -2.82
N PRO A 212 0.73 38.21 -3.45
CA PRO A 212 1.99 38.43 -2.75
C PRO A 212 2.12 39.80 -2.06
N GLN A 213 1.02 40.49 -1.76
CA GLN A 213 1.05 41.81 -1.12
C GLN A 213 0.17 41.90 0.14
N SER A 214 0.61 41.27 1.23
CA SER A 214 0.23 41.73 2.56
C SER A 214 1.45 41.73 3.48
N SER A 215 2.20 42.83 3.42
CA SER A 215 3.21 43.15 4.43
C SER A 215 2.51 43.80 5.63
N PRO A 216 2.73 43.33 6.89
CA PRO A 216 2.21 44.01 8.06
C PRO A 216 2.95 45.35 8.25
N SER A 217 2.16 46.43 8.27
CA SER A 217 2.63 47.80 8.50
C SER A 217 3.23 47.93 9.90
N LYS A 218 4.45 48.50 9.96
CA LYS A 218 5.10 48.91 11.22
C LYS A 218 4.25 49.95 11.94
N SER A 219 3.64 49.57 13.06
CA SER A 219 3.09 50.53 14.02
C SER A 219 4.24 51.18 14.79
N ALA A 220 4.45 52.48 14.54
CA ALA A 220 5.38 53.31 15.29
C ALA A 220 4.84 53.60 16.69
N CYS A 221 5.66 53.35 17.71
CA CYS A 221 5.42 53.82 19.08
C CYS A 221 5.41 55.36 19.12
N ARG A 222 4.48 55.90 19.91
CA ARG A 222 4.59 57.21 20.55
C ARG A 222 4.34 57.05 22.03
#